data_AF-A0A2E7XK84-F1
#
_entry.id   AF-A0A2E7XK84-F1
#
_cell.length_a   1.000
_cell.length_b   1.000
_cell.length_c   1.000
_cell.angle_alpha   90.00
_cell.angle_beta   90.00
_cell.angle_gamma   90.00
#
_symmetry.space_group_name_H-M   'P 1'
#
loop_
_entity.id
_entity.type
_entity.pdbx_description
1 polymer ?
#
loop_
_entity_poly.entity_id
_entity_poly.type
_entity_poly.pdbx_seq_one_letter_code
_entity_poly.pdbx_strand_id
1 'polypeptide(L)'
;MVLRVIHILTGSVLLGGFLFDQSASTLTPWLWGAAISGMTILIIDMHASFAILFELRGIAVLIKIILLLLINIFFEQRILLMMIILTIGVLSSHMSKKYRHQLFFFAEKIVSDKRRG
;
A
#
# COMPACT_ATOMS: atom_id res chain seq x y z
N MET A 1 -6.17 7.93 11.24
CA MET A 1 -7.09 6.77 11.30
C MET A 1 -8.14 6.80 10.21
N VAL A 2 -8.83 7.93 9.98
CA VAL A 2 -9.85 8.10 8.91
C VAL A 2 -9.37 7.64 7.53
N LEU A 3 -8.20 8.10 7.06
CA LEU A 3 -7.67 7.68 5.75
C LEU A 3 -7.48 6.17 5.61
N ARG A 4 -7.06 5.48 6.68
CA ARG A 4 -6.91 4.02 6.66
C ARG A 4 -8.26 3.32 6.55
N VAL A 5 -9.30 3.85 7.21
CA VAL A 5 -10.67 3.34 7.09
C VAL A 5 -11.17 3.49 5.66
N ILE A 6 -11.02 4.67 5.06
CA ILE A 6 -11.39 4.92 3.65
C ILE A 6 -10.64 3.97 2.71
N HIS A 7 -9.34 3.78 2.92
CA HIS A 7 -8.53 2.89 2.11
C HIS A 7 -8.98 1.43 2.20
N ILE A 8 -9.28 0.94 3.40
CA ILE A 8 -9.79 -0.42 3.60
C ILE A 8 -11.18 -0.56 2.99
N LEU A 9 -12.07 0.41 3.18
CA LEU A 9 -13.42 0.41 2.62
C LEU A 9 -13.39 0.31 1.09
N THR A 10 -12.64 1.21 0.45
CA THR A 10 -12.49 1.25 -1.02
C THR A 10 -11.87 -0.04 -1.55
N GLY A 11 -10.85 -0.59 -0.88
CA GLY A 11 -10.27 -1.90 -1.21
C GLY A 11 -11.26 -3.05 -1.10
N SER A 12 -12.06 -3.11 -0.03
CA SER A 12 -13.09 -4.14 0.16
C SER A 12 -14.18 -4.08 -0.89
N VAL A 13 -14.64 -2.87 -1.25
CA VAL A 13 -15.63 -2.69 -2.32
C VAL A 13 -15.07 -3.11 -3.67
N LEU A 14 -13.81 -2.78 -3.98
CA LEU A 14 -13.15 -3.22 -5.21
C LEU A 14 -13.04 -4.74 -5.31
N LEU A 15 -12.60 -5.41 -4.23
CA LEU A 15 -12.51 -6.88 -4.22
C LEU A 15 -13.88 -7.50 -4.51
N GLY A 16 -14.92 -7.05 -3.80
CA GLY A 16 -16.28 -7.53 -4.02
C GLY A 16 -16.75 -7.26 -5.45
N GLY A 17 -16.57 -6.04 -5.94
CA GLY A 17 -16.97 -5.66 -7.29
C GLY A 17 -16.26 -6.44 -8.39
N PHE A 18 -14.97 -6.78 -8.22
CA PHE A 18 -14.26 -7.63 -9.15
C PHE A 18 -14.74 -9.09 -9.12
N LEU A 19 -15.07 -9.63 -7.95
CA LEU A 19 -15.60 -10.99 -7.81
C LEU A 19 -17.02 -11.14 -8.38
N PHE A 20 -17.85 -10.09 -8.27
CA PHE A 20 -19.22 -10.06 -8.80
C PHE A 20 -19.33 -9.44 -10.20
N ASP A 21 -18.21 -9.36 -10.91
CA ASP A 21 -18.10 -8.87 -12.29
C ASP A 21 -18.84 -7.54 -12.55
N GLN A 22 -18.73 -6.60 -11.61
CA GLN A 22 -19.35 -5.29 -11.74
C GLN A 22 -18.69 -4.47 -12.85
N SER A 23 -19.48 -3.59 -13.47
CA SER A 23 -19.00 -2.75 -14.56
C SER A 23 -17.82 -1.87 -14.13
N ALA A 24 -16.86 -1.67 -15.04
CA ALA A 24 -15.71 -0.81 -14.80
C ALA A 24 -16.11 0.64 -14.44
N SER A 25 -17.19 1.15 -15.02
CA SER A 25 -17.72 2.48 -14.70
C SER A 25 -18.12 2.61 -13.22
N THR A 26 -18.67 1.55 -12.63
CA THR A 26 -19.06 1.52 -11.22
C THR A 26 -17.83 1.42 -10.31
N LEU A 27 -16.78 0.72 -10.76
CA LEU A 27 -15.58 0.45 -9.95
C LEU A 27 -14.51 1.54 -10.04
N THR A 28 -14.49 2.33 -11.11
CA THR A 28 -13.50 3.40 -11.32
C THR A 28 -13.39 4.38 -10.15
N PRO A 29 -14.49 4.91 -9.57
CA PRO A 29 -14.42 5.80 -8.42
C PRO A 29 -13.78 5.15 -7.20
N TRP A 30 -14.05 3.86 -6.96
CA TRP A 30 -13.47 3.10 -5.85
C TRP A 30 -11.99 2.82 -6.07
N LEU A 31 -11.58 2.56 -7.31
CA LEU A 31 -10.18 2.36 -7.69
C LEU A 31 -9.36 3.62 -7.42
N TRP A 32 -9.86 4.77 -7.86
CA TRP A 32 -9.24 6.05 -7.55
C TRP A 32 -9.28 6.37 -6.05
N GLY A 33 -10.38 6.05 -5.36
CA GLY A 33 -10.47 6.20 -3.90
C GLY A 33 -9.40 5.39 -3.17
N ALA A 34 -9.18 4.13 -3.56
CA ALA A 34 -8.13 3.28 -3.00
C ALA A 34 -6.73 3.81 -3.32
N ALA A 35 -6.49 4.25 -4.57
CA ALA A 35 -5.20 4.78 -4.99
C ALA A 35 -4.84 6.10 -4.28
N ILE A 36 -5.76 7.06 -4.26
CA ILE A 36 -5.57 8.39 -3.64
C ILE A 36 -5.39 8.24 -2.13
N SER A 37 -6.25 7.46 -1.46
CA SER A 37 -6.11 7.24 -0.01
C SER A 37 -4.81 6.53 0.35
N GLY A 38 -4.39 5.53 -0.43
CA GLY A 38 -3.12 4.82 -0.25
C GLY A 38 -1.91 5.73 -0.45
N MET A 39 -1.92 6.55 -1.51
CA MET A 39 -0.87 7.52 -1.79
C MET A 39 -0.79 8.60 -0.70
N THR A 40 -1.94 9.10 -0.23
CA THR A 40 -1.99 10.09 0.85
C THR A 40 -1.39 9.54 2.15
N ILE A 41 -1.68 8.27 2.49
CA ILE A 41 -1.06 7.61 3.65
C ILE A 41 0.46 7.55 3.48
N LEU A 42 0.95 7.18 2.30
CA LEU A 42 2.38 7.13 2.01
C LEU A 42 3.05 8.52 2.15
N ILE A 43 2.44 9.57 1.59
CA ILE A 43 2.96 10.95 1.67
C ILE A 43 3.04 11.42 3.13
N ILE A 44 2.02 11.15 3.94
CA ILE A 44 2.03 11.48 5.37
C ILE A 44 3.16 10.74 6.09
N ASP A 45 3.33 9.45 5.80
CA ASP A 45 4.40 8.66 6.41
C ASP A 45 5.79 9.16 5.96
N MET A 46 5.94 9.60 4.70
CA MET A 46 7.18 10.21 4.17
C MET A 46 7.49 11.56 4.82
N HIS A 47 6.48 12.40 5.05
CA HIS A 47 6.66 13.68 5.75
C HIS A 47 7.19 13.47 7.17
N ALA A 48 6.78 12.38 7.84
CA ALA A 48 7.33 12.01 9.14
C ALA A 48 8.77 11.46 9.03
N SER A 49 9.07 10.66 8.00
CA SER A 49 10.42 10.21 7.71
C SER A 49 10.57 9.71 6.28
N PHE A 50 11.45 10.35 5.51
CA PHE A 50 11.81 9.90 4.16
C PHE A 50 12.48 8.52 4.13
N ALA A 51 12.98 8.03 5.28
CA ALA A 51 13.55 6.69 5.39
C ALA A 51 12.54 5.59 5.03
N ILE A 52 11.24 5.87 5.11
CA ILE A 52 10.20 4.87 4.80
C ILE A 52 10.33 4.32 3.38
N LEU A 53 10.78 5.12 2.41
CA LEU A 53 10.97 4.67 1.03
C LEU A 53 11.99 3.52 0.90
N PHE A 54 12.92 3.43 1.84
CA PHE A 54 13.96 2.39 1.87
C PHE A 54 13.66 1.27 2.86
N GLU A 55 12.66 1.45 3.73
CA GLU A 55 12.20 0.43 4.65
C GLU A 55 11.31 -0.58 3.92
N LEU A 56 11.38 -1.85 4.34
CA LEU A 56 10.53 -2.92 3.80
C LEU A 56 9.04 -2.56 3.78
N ARG A 57 8.56 -1.80 4.78
CA ARG A 57 7.15 -1.35 4.81
C ARG A 57 6.80 -0.38 3.69
N GLY A 58 7.69 0.55 3.34
CA GLY A 58 7.40 1.54 2.30
C GLY A 58 7.49 0.91 0.93
N ILE A 59 8.45 -0.01 0.73
CA ILE A 59 8.52 -0.83 -0.48
C ILE A 59 7.24 -1.65 -0.67
N ALA A 60 6.73 -2.29 0.39
CA ALA A 60 5.47 -3.02 0.32
C ALA A 60 4.27 -2.12 -0.05
N VAL A 61 4.24 -0.87 0.41
CA VAL A 61 3.21 0.10 0.03
C VAL A 61 3.37 0.52 -1.44
N LEU A 62 4.59 0.82 -1.89
CA LEU A 62 4.89 1.20 -3.28
C LEU A 62 4.50 0.10 -4.26
N ILE A 63 4.86 -1.16 -3.97
CA ILE A 63 4.49 -2.31 -4.81
C ILE A 63 2.96 -2.39 -4.92
N LYS A 64 2.22 -2.23 -3.82
CA LYS A 64 0.75 -2.27 -3.87
C LYS A 64 0.15 -1.14 -4.69
N ILE A 65 0.70 0.07 -4.61
CA ILE A 65 0.23 1.21 -5.43
C ILE A 65 0.47 0.92 -6.91
N ILE A 66 1.65 0.43 -7.27
CA ILE A 66 1.97 0.04 -8.65
C ILE A 66 0.98 -1.03 -9.13
N LEU A 67 0.79 -2.12 -8.37
CA LEU A 67 -0.15 -3.18 -8.72
C LEU A 67 -1.59 -2.67 -8.87
N LEU A 68 -2.02 -1.75 -8.01
CA LEU A 68 -3.37 -1.15 -8.10
C LEU A 68 -3.53 -0.32 -9.38
N LEU A 69 -2.49 0.42 -9.79
CA LEU A 69 -2.51 1.16 -11.04
C LEU A 69 -2.50 0.23 -12.26
N LEU A 70 -1.77 -0.89 -12.19
CA LEU A 70 -1.75 -1.92 -13.24
C LEU A 70 -3.13 -2.49 -13.54
N ILE A 71 -4.09 -2.48 -12.59
CA ILE A 71 -5.45 -2.95 -12.84
C ILE A 71 -6.14 -2.18 -13.97
N ASN A 72 -5.80 -0.90 -14.19
CA ASN A 72 -6.35 -0.12 -15.31
C ASN A 72 -5.85 -0.60 -16.68
N ILE A 73 -4.68 -1.24 -16.72
CA ILE A 73 -4.04 -1.76 -17.95
C ILE A 73 -4.41 -3.23 -18.13
N PHE A 74 -4.32 -4.01 -17.06
CA PHE A 74 -4.52 -5.46 -17.01
C PHE A 74 -5.86 -5.79 -16.34
N PHE A 75 -6.94 -5.24 -16.89
CA PHE A 75 -8.28 -5.38 -16.30
C PHE A 75 -8.75 -6.84 -16.30
N GLU A 76 -8.34 -7.65 -17.29
CA GLU A 76 -8.66 -9.09 -17.31
C GLU A 76 -8.05 -9.84 -16.12
N GLN A 77 -6.90 -9.38 -15.61
CA GLN A 77 -6.23 -9.95 -14.45
C GLN A 77 -6.57 -9.24 -13.13
N ARG A 78 -7.62 -8.40 -13.10
CA ARG A 78 -8.02 -7.58 -11.93
C ARG A 78 -8.16 -8.37 -10.63
N ILE A 79 -8.75 -9.57 -10.69
CA ILE A 79 -8.95 -10.43 -9.52
C ILE A 79 -7.60 -10.91 -8.99
N LEU A 80 -6.74 -11.44 -9.87
CA LEU A 80 -5.41 -11.93 -9.51
C LEU A 80 -4.54 -10.81 -8.93
N LEU A 81 -4.55 -9.62 -9.54
CA LEU A 81 -3.84 -8.46 -9.04
C LEU A 81 -4.34 -8.05 -7.65
N MET A 82 -5.67 -8.02 -7.43
CA MET A 82 -6.21 -7.71 -6.11
C MET A 82 -5.85 -8.74 -5.05
N MET A 83 -5.86 -10.03 -5.39
CA MET A 83 -5.43 -11.08 -4.47
C MET A 83 -3.98 -10.87 -4.03
N ILE A 84 -3.07 -10.57 -4.97
CA ILE A 84 -1.67 -10.27 -4.66
C ILE A 84 -1.56 -9.03 -3.76
N ILE A 85 -2.28 -7.94 -4.08
CA ILE A 85 -2.29 -6.70 -3.29
C ILE A 85 -2.71 -7.00 -1.84
N LEU A 86 -3.77 -7.79 -1.66
CA LEU A 86 -4.28 -8.17 -0.34
C LEU A 86 -3.29 -9.07 0.42
N THR A 87 -2.70 -10.07 -0.24
CA THR A 87 -1.68 -10.93 0.37
C THR A 87 -0.50 -10.11 0.87
N ILE A 88 0.04 -9.19 0.05
CA ILE A 88 1.11 -8.28 0.46
C ILE A 88 0.63 -7.39 1.63
N GLY A 89 -0.61 -6.91 1.57
CA GLY A 89 -1.22 -6.12 2.64
C GLY A 89 -1.24 -6.82 3.99
N VAL A 90 -1.67 -8.08 4.02
CA VAL A 90 -1.71 -8.92 5.24
C VAL A 90 -0.30 -9.20 5.72
N LEU A 91 0.59 -9.69 4.86
CA LEU A 91 1.98 -10.00 5.22
C LEU A 91 2.71 -8.77 5.78
N SER A 92 2.58 -7.62 5.13
CA SER A 92 3.18 -6.37 5.58
C SER A 92 2.58 -5.87 6.91
N SER A 93 1.30 -6.14 7.18
CA SER A 93 0.63 -5.69 8.40
C SER A 93 1.03 -6.52 9.62
N HIS A 94 1.22 -7.82 9.45
CA HIS A 94 1.68 -8.75 10.50
C HIS A 94 3.19 -8.79 10.69
N MET A 95 3.94 -8.03 9.87
CA MET A 95 5.39 -7.97 9.98
C MET A 95 5.85 -7.34 11.30
N SER A 96 6.73 -8.06 12.02
CA SER A 96 7.30 -7.61 13.30
C SER A 96 8.05 -6.28 13.16
N LYS A 97 8.05 -5.47 14.23
CA LYS A 97 8.66 -4.12 14.26
C LYS A 97 10.13 -4.12 13.83
N LYS A 98 10.85 -5.22 14.03
CA LYS A 98 12.25 -5.42 13.60
C LYS A 98 12.40 -5.35 12.07
N TYR A 99 11.52 -6.02 11.34
CA TYR A 99 11.56 -6.06 9.87
C TYR A 99 10.91 -4.81 9.26
N ARG A 100 9.92 -4.22 9.94
CA ARG A 100 9.22 -3.01 9.48
C ARG A 100 10.16 -1.82 9.20
N HIS A 101 11.21 -1.66 10.00
CA HIS A 101 12.21 -0.60 9.87
C HIS A 101 13.54 -1.09 9.29
N GLN A 102 13.57 -2.32 8.78
CA GLN A 102 14.77 -2.84 8.13
C GLN A 102 14.88 -2.21 6.74
N LEU A 103 16.06 -1.64 6.46
CA LEU A 103 16.37 -1.08 5.16
C LEU A 103 16.63 -2.22 4.19
N PHE A 104 15.98 -2.17 3.04
CA PHE A 104 16.10 -3.19 2.01
C PHE A 104 17.51 -3.22 1.36
N PHE A 105 18.20 -2.07 1.39
CA PHE A 105 19.50 -1.89 0.74
C PHE A 105 20.69 -1.77 1.69
N PHE A 106 20.47 -1.39 2.95
CA PHE A 106 21.52 -1.21 3.95
C PHE A 106 21.32 -2.21 5.08
N ALA A 107 22.28 -3.12 5.26
CA ALA A 107 22.25 -4.11 6.32
C ALA A 107 22.31 -3.49 7.74
N GLU A 108 22.58 -2.19 7.86
CA GLU A 108 22.60 -1.47 9.13
C GLU A 108 21.39 -0.56 9.30
N LYS A 109 20.70 -0.74 10.44
CA LYS A 109 19.75 0.24 10.98
C LYS A 109 20.37 1.63 10.89
N ILE A 110 19.62 2.62 10.40
CA ILE A 110 19.95 4.03 10.65
C ILE A 110 19.84 4.24 12.16
N VAL A 111 20.99 4.25 12.84
CA VAL A 111 21.12 4.78 14.19
C VAL A 111 20.94 6.29 14.04
N SER A 112 19.82 6.82 14.55
CA SER A 112 19.68 8.27 14.74
C SER A 112 20.90 8.75 15.54
N ASP A 113 21.68 9.66 14.97
CA ASP A 113 22.80 10.29 15.65
C ASP A 113 22.28 10.92 16.94
N LYS A 114 22.64 10.34 18.09
CA LYS A 114 22.41 10.93 19.41
C LYS A 114 23.36 12.12 19.54
N ARG A 115 23.08 13.21 18.83
CA ARG A 115 23.65 14.51 19.19
C ARG A 115 23.02 14.93 20.51
N ARG A 116 23.77 14.68 21.59
CA ARG A 116 23.63 15.38 22.87
C ARG A 116 23.87 16.86 22.58
N GLY A 117 22.80 17.60 22.38
CA GLY A 117 22.71 19.01 22.74
C GLY A 117 22.08 19.10 24.12
#